data_AF-A0A4V1ULG3-F1
#
_entry.id   AF-A0A4V1ULG3-F1
#
_cell.length_a   1.000
_cell.length_b   1.000
_cell.length_c   1.000
_cell.angle_alpha   90.00
_cell.angle_beta   90.00
_cell.angle_gamma   90.00
#
_symmetry.space_group_name_H-M   'P 1'
#
loop_
_entity.id
_entity.type
_entity.pdbx_description
1 polymer ?
#
loop_
_entity_poly.entity_id
_entity_poly.type
_entity_poly.pdbx_seq_one_letter_code
_entity_poly.pdbx_strand_id
1 'polypeptide(L)'
;MSDPLEALRARFIDRSRLDLERLREGVQGEALTLLVHRLAGSAGLFGFVELGEAAGRVDMAHSNGVAPSRADWDLLVQALEALPGASL
;
A
#
# COMPACT_ATOMS: atom_id res chain seq x y z
N MET A 1 7.30 -26.92 10.51
CA MET A 1 8.19 -26.15 9.63
C MET A 1 7.35 -24.98 9.14
N SER A 2 7.65 -23.75 9.56
CA SER A 2 6.87 -22.58 9.12
C SER A 2 7.11 -22.33 7.64
N ASP A 3 6.07 -21.98 6.90
CA ASP A 3 6.18 -21.55 5.50
C ASP A 3 6.91 -20.20 5.45
N PRO A 4 8.11 -20.11 4.82
CA PRO A 4 8.83 -18.86 4.69
C PRO A 4 8.00 -17.75 4.02
N LEU A 5 7.08 -18.12 3.12
CA LEU A 5 6.20 -17.18 2.44
C LEU A 5 5.15 -16.59 3.39
N GLU A 6 4.61 -17.40 4.31
CA GLU A 6 3.70 -16.89 5.35
C GLU A 6 4.39 -15.88 6.26
N ALA A 7 5.65 -16.13 6.64
CA ALA A 7 6.42 -15.20 7.46
C ALA A 7 6.68 -13.87 6.72
N LEU A 8 6.96 -13.92 5.41
CA LEU A 8 7.10 -12.72 4.58
C LEU A 8 5.76 -11.98 4.41
N ARG A 9 4.67 -12.72 4.24
CA ARG A 9 3.31 -12.15 4.15
C ARG A 9 2.93 -11.41 5.44
N ALA A 10 3.21 -11.99 6.60
CA ALA A 10 2.98 -11.35 7.89
C ALA A 10 3.76 -10.03 8.01
N ARG A 11 5.05 -10.03 7.66
CA ARG A 11 5.88 -8.81 7.64
C ARG A 11 5.38 -7.76 6.67
N PHE A 12 4.88 -8.16 5.50
CA PHE A 12 4.25 -7.26 4.55
C PHE A 12 3.02 -6.59 5.16
N ILE A 13 2.13 -7.37 5.80
CA ILE A 13 0.93 -6.83 6.46
C ILE A 13 1.32 -5.83 7.56
N ASP A 14 2.24 -6.21 8.45
CA ASP A 14 2.66 -5.33 9.55
C ASP A 14 3.27 -4.03 9.02
N ARG A 15 4.02 -4.11 7.93
CA ARG A 15 4.59 -2.91 7.32
C ARG A 15 3.53 -2.04 6.64
N SER A 16 2.59 -2.63 5.93
CA SER A 16 1.48 -1.90 5.28
C SER A 16 0.65 -1.11 6.28
N ARG A 17 0.54 -1.56 7.54
CA ARG A 17 -0.10 -0.78 8.62
C ARG A 17 0.67 0.50 8.95
N LEU A 18 1.99 0.40 9.11
CA LEU A 18 2.84 1.59 9.34
C LEU A 18 2.80 2.54 8.14
N ASP A 19 2.66 2.00 6.92
CA ASP A 19 2.52 2.81 5.72
C ASP A 19 1.16 3.54 5.71
N LEU A 20 0.07 2.91 6.15
CA LEU A 20 -1.24 3.56 6.31
C LEU A 20 -1.18 4.73 7.29
N GLU A 21 -0.48 4.59 8.42
CA GLU A 21 -0.27 5.68 9.37
C GLU A 21 0.46 6.85 8.71
N ARG A 22 1.55 6.59 7.98
CA ARG A 22 2.31 7.61 7.25
C ARG A 22 1.49 8.31 6.17
N LEU A 23 0.61 7.57 5.49
CA LEU A 23 -0.33 8.14 4.51
C LEU A 23 -1.31 9.11 5.21
N ARG A 24 -1.85 8.72 6.36
CA ARG A 24 -2.75 9.57 7.17
C ARG A 24 -2.05 10.81 7.74
N GLU A 25 -0.76 10.70 8.07
CA GLU A 25 0.09 11.83 8.47
C GLU A 25 0.49 12.74 7.29
N GLY A 26 0.14 12.35 6.06
CA GLY A 26 0.33 13.16 4.87
C GLY A 26 1.73 13.08 4.28
N VAL A 27 2.38 11.92 4.31
CA VAL A 27 3.68 11.68 3.62
C VAL A 27 3.65 12.18 2.16
N GLN A 28 4.73 12.82 1.72
CA GLN A 28 4.86 13.43 0.39
C GLN A 28 6.21 13.09 -0.27
N GLY A 29 6.34 13.47 -1.55
CA GLY A 29 7.61 13.46 -2.27
C GLY A 29 8.17 12.06 -2.45
N GLU A 30 9.49 11.92 -2.36
CA GLU A 30 10.18 10.64 -2.57
C GLU A 30 9.73 9.55 -1.60
N ALA A 31 9.42 9.91 -0.35
CA ALA A 31 8.92 8.97 0.65
C ALA A 31 7.55 8.40 0.25
N LEU A 32 6.68 9.22 -0.34
CA LEU A 32 5.40 8.75 -0.88
C LEU A 32 5.64 7.85 -2.09
N THR A 33 6.47 8.26 -3.06
CA THR A 33 6.80 7.46 -4.25
C THR A 33 7.27 6.05 -3.87
N LEU A 34 8.26 5.95 -2.98
CA LEU A 34 8.80 4.65 -2.56
C LEU A 34 7.75 3.78 -1.87
N LEU A 35 6.86 4.39 -1.09
CA LEU A 35 5.81 3.69 -0.38
C LEU A 35 4.81 3.09 -1.39
N VAL A 36 4.27 3.89 -2.30
CA VAL A 36 3.23 3.43 -3.26
C VAL A 36 3.81 2.49 -4.30
N HIS A 37 5.04 2.74 -4.77
CA HIS A 37 5.74 1.85 -5.70
C HIS A 37 5.95 0.45 -5.11
N ARG A 38 6.39 0.38 -3.84
CA ARG A 38 6.59 -0.89 -3.16
C ARG A 38 5.27 -1.62 -2.91
N LEU A 39 4.21 -0.90 -2.51
CA LEU A 39 2.88 -1.51 -2.33
C LEU A 39 2.39 -2.09 -3.66
N ALA A 40 2.48 -1.34 -4.75
CA ALA A 40 2.09 -1.79 -6.09
C ALA A 40 2.87 -3.05 -6.52
N GLY A 41 4.18 -3.08 -6.30
CA GLY A 41 5.03 -4.21 -6.71
C GLY A 41 4.93 -5.45 -5.81
N SER A 42 4.67 -5.28 -4.52
CA SER A 42 4.75 -6.39 -3.55
C SER A 42 3.39 -7.01 -3.23
N ALA A 43 2.29 -6.25 -3.34
CA ALA A 43 0.96 -6.72 -2.93
C ALA A 43 0.49 -7.95 -3.73
N GLY A 44 0.81 -8.01 -5.03
CA GLY A 44 0.47 -9.15 -5.89
C GLY A 44 1.12 -10.47 -5.45
N LEU A 45 2.33 -10.43 -4.88
CA LEU A 45 3.02 -11.63 -4.39
C LEU A 45 2.25 -12.33 -3.27
N PHE A 46 1.48 -11.59 -2.49
CA PHE A 46 0.76 -12.08 -1.32
C PHE A 46 -0.76 -12.17 -1.52
N GLY A 47 -1.23 -11.95 -2.75
CA GLY A 47 -2.64 -12.03 -3.14
C GLY A 47 -3.49 -10.80 -2.81
N PHE A 48 -2.88 -9.64 -2.51
CA PHE A 48 -3.60 -8.40 -2.21
C PHE A 48 -3.79 -7.56 -3.49
N VAL A 49 -4.60 -8.06 -4.42
CA VAL A 49 -4.74 -7.50 -5.78
C VAL A 49 -5.26 -6.07 -5.72
N GLU A 50 -6.33 -5.83 -4.97
CA GLU A 50 -6.97 -4.52 -4.83
C GLU A 50 -6.01 -3.47 -4.26
N LEU A 51 -5.17 -3.87 -3.30
CA LEU A 51 -4.12 -3.02 -2.74
C LEU A 51 -3.07 -2.67 -3.80
N GLY A 52 -2.61 -3.67 -4.56
CA GLY A 52 -1.64 -3.46 -5.63
C GLY A 52 -2.16 -2.52 -6.71
N GLU A 53 -3.41 -2.70 -7.13
CA GLU A 53 -4.05 -1.84 -8.13
C GLU A 53 -4.24 -0.40 -7.63
N ALA A 54 -4.77 -0.23 -6.41
CA ALA A 54 -4.97 1.09 -5.83
C ALA A 54 -3.63 1.83 -5.64
N ALA A 55 -2.61 1.15 -5.11
CA ALA A 55 -1.28 1.72 -4.98
C ALA A 55 -0.66 2.08 -6.34
N GLY A 56 -0.86 1.23 -7.35
CA GLY A 56 -0.38 1.48 -8.72
C GLY A 56 -0.98 2.73 -9.34
N ARG A 57 -2.27 3.03 -9.10
CA ARG A 57 -2.89 4.27 -9.60
C ARG A 57 -2.27 5.52 -8.97
N VAL A 58 -2.00 5.47 -7.67
CA VAL A 58 -1.34 6.56 -6.94
C VAL A 58 0.12 6.72 -7.39
N ASP A 59 0.86 5.61 -7.54
CA ASP A 59 2.24 5.59 -8.05
C ASP A 59 2.35 6.19 -9.45
N MET A 60 1.44 5.80 -10.35
CA MET A 60 1.39 6.32 -11.71
C MET A 60 1.06 7.81 -11.76
N ALA A 61 0.10 8.28 -10.97
CA ALA A 61 -0.23 9.70 -10.92
C ALA A 61 0.99 10.52 -10.45
N HIS A 62 1.62 10.08 -9.35
CA HIS A 62 2.78 10.76 -8.79
C HIS A 62 3.99 10.74 -9.73
N SER A 63 4.27 9.61 -10.40
CA SER A 63 5.34 9.46 -11.39
C SER A 63 5.15 10.38 -12.61
N ASN A 64 3.90 10.67 -12.97
CA ASN A 64 3.56 11.61 -14.05
C ASN A 64 3.56 13.08 -13.59
N GLY A 65 3.91 13.37 -12.33
CA GLY A 65 3.87 14.71 -11.76
C GLY A 65 2.45 15.25 -11.56
N VAL A 66 1.45 14.37 -11.46
CA VAL A 66 0.05 14.72 -11.26
C VAL A 66 -0.37 14.32 -9.85
N ALA A 67 -1.22 15.14 -9.22
CA ALA A 67 -1.80 14.78 -7.93
C ALA A 67 -2.78 13.60 -8.09
N PRO A 68 -2.67 12.52 -7.30
CA PRO A 68 -3.64 11.44 -7.31
C PRO A 68 -5.04 11.95 -6.98
N SER A 69 -6.07 11.36 -7.60
CA SER A 69 -7.45 11.77 -7.33
C SER A 69 -7.87 11.39 -5.91
N ARG A 70 -8.86 12.09 -5.35
CA ARG A 70 -9.44 11.72 -4.04
C ARG A 70 -10.00 10.30 -4.06
N ALA A 71 -10.56 9.86 -5.18
CA ALA A 71 -11.07 8.50 -5.32
C ALA A 71 -9.95 7.45 -5.28
N ASP A 72 -8.82 7.69 -5.94
CA ASP A 72 -7.67 6.78 -5.89
C ASP A 72 -7.06 6.72 -4.48
N TRP A 73 -7.02 7.87 -3.79
CA TRP A 73 -6.62 7.92 -2.38
C TRP A 73 -7.56 7.14 -1.48
N ASP A 74 -8.87 7.35 -1.60
CA ASP A 74 -9.89 6.65 -0.80
C ASP A 74 -9.81 5.14 -1.03
N LEU A 75 -9.54 4.69 -2.28
CA LEU A 75 -9.35 3.26 -2.60
C LEU A 75 -8.10 2.67 -1.98
N LEU A 76 -6.97 3.39 -2.01
CA LEU A 76 -5.71 2.93 -1.40
C LEU A 76 -5.86 2.78 0.11
N VAL A 77 -6.48 3.76 0.78
CA VAL A 77 -6.73 3.72 2.22
C VAL A 77 -7.66 2.55 2.58
N GLN A 78 -8.77 2.39 1.87
CA GLN A 78 -9.70 1.27 2.09
C GLN A 78 -9.02 -0.09 1.90
N ALA A 79 -8.18 -0.25 0.88
CA ALA A 79 -7.46 -1.50 0.65
C ALA A 79 -6.45 -1.82 1.76
N LEU A 80 -5.79 -0.81 2.31
CA LEU A 80 -4.89 -0.97 3.47
C LEU A 80 -5.65 -1.32 4.76
N GLU A 81 -6.80 -0.70 4.99
CA GLU A 81 -7.69 -0.98 6.12
C GLU A 81 -8.33 -2.37 6.04
N ALA A 82 -8.52 -2.92 4.84
CA ALA A 82 -9.05 -4.27 4.64
C ALA A 82 -8.03 -5.38 4.92
N LEU A 83 -6.75 -5.05 5.18
CA LEU A 83 -5.73 -6.05 5.46
C LEU A 83 -6.03 -6.80 6.77
N PRO A 84 -5.75 -8.12 6.84
CA PRO A 84 -6.00 -8.89 8.05
C PRO A 84 -5.35 -8.27 9.29
N GLY A 85 -6.12 -8.14 10.38
CA GLY A 85 -5.65 -7.58 11.64
C GLY A 85 -5.50 -6.06 11.66
N ALA A 86 -5.96 -5.34 10.64
CA ALA A 86 -6.31 -3.93 10.78
C ALA A 86 -7.66 -3.85 11.51
N SER A 87 -7.64 -3.68 12.82
CA SER A 87 -8.84 -3.25 13.56
C SER A 87 -8.84 -1.72 13.59
N LEU A 88 -9.95 -1.13 13.15
CA LEU A 88 -10.24 0.30 13.17
C LEU A 88 -10.25 0.86 14.60
#